data_AF-A0A445D611-F1
#
_entry.id   AF-A0A445D611-F1
#
_cell.length_a   1.000
_cell.length_b   1.000
_cell.length_c   1.000
_cell.angle_alpha   90.00
_cell.angle_beta   90.00
_cell.angle_gamma   90.00
#
_symmetry.space_group_name_H-M   'P 1'
#
loop_
_entity.id
_entity.type
_entity.pdbx_description
1 polymer ?
#
loop_
_entity_poly.entity_id
_entity_poly.type
_entity_poly.pdbx_seq_one_letter_code
_entity_poly.pdbx_strand_id
1 'polypeptide(L)'
;MVGVAHHVSFMRPYGLFDVAAVTLANSLTIFPYIDGISDKLDFIGINYYGQEVVSGPGLRLVETDEYSESGRGVYPDGLYRMLLQFHERYKHLNVPFIITENGVSDETDVIRRPYMLEHLLAIYATMIMGVPVLGYLFWTISDNWEWADGYGPKFGLVAVDRKNNLARIPRPSYHLFSRIVTTGKVTREDRDGAWDELQRAVREKKTRPFYRAVDKHGLMYAGGLDEPIQRPYIKRDWRFGHYEMEGLQDHLSRFSRFIIRPFSLKKKRKPQKENPNLVLQRLPN
;
A
#
# COMPACT_ATOMS: atom_id res chain seq x y z
N MET A 1 -3.59 -16.15 22.81
CA MET A 1 -3.43 -14.88 22.08
C MET A 1 -4.79 -14.40 21.62
N VAL A 2 -5.30 -13.36 22.27
CA VAL A 2 -6.50 -12.61 21.91
C VAL A 2 -6.05 -11.22 21.47
N GLY A 3 -6.55 -10.76 20.32
CA GLY A 3 -6.20 -9.46 19.77
C GLY A 3 -7.32 -8.93 18.89
N VAL A 4 -7.09 -7.77 18.28
CA VAL A 4 -8.05 -7.13 17.39
C VAL A 4 -7.38 -6.79 16.06
N ALA A 5 -8.11 -6.94 14.96
CA ALA A 5 -7.67 -6.43 13.66
C ALA A 5 -8.18 -4.99 13.49
N HIS A 6 -7.26 -4.05 13.30
CA HIS A 6 -7.56 -2.62 13.20
C HIS A 6 -7.13 -2.07 11.85
N HIS A 7 -8.06 -1.45 11.14
CA HIS A 7 -7.76 -0.81 9.87
C HIS A 7 -7.04 0.52 10.08
N VAL A 8 -5.92 0.67 9.40
CA VAL A 8 -5.14 1.90 9.35
C VAL A 8 -4.85 2.28 7.91
N SER A 9 -4.99 3.55 7.58
CA SER A 9 -4.59 4.09 6.29
C SER A 9 -3.66 5.28 6.47
N PHE A 10 -2.73 5.45 5.53
CA PHE A 10 -1.91 6.64 5.48
C PHE A 10 -2.69 7.74 4.76
N MET A 11 -3.28 8.66 5.51
CA MET A 11 -3.97 9.83 4.94
C MET A 11 -2.97 10.94 4.63
N ARG A 12 -2.97 11.42 3.38
CA ARG A 12 -2.20 12.60 2.97
C ARG A 12 -3.11 13.73 2.49
N PRO A 13 -2.85 14.99 2.88
CA PRO A 13 -3.64 16.12 2.42
C PRO A 13 -3.30 16.44 0.96
N TYR A 14 -4.32 16.73 0.14
CA TYR A 14 -4.12 17.19 -1.23
C TYR A 14 -3.59 18.63 -1.25
N GLY A 15 -4.24 19.53 -0.53
CA GLY A 15 -3.89 20.94 -0.43
C GLY A 15 -3.69 21.43 1.01
N LEU A 16 -3.25 22.67 1.15
CA LEU A 16 -2.96 23.29 2.45
C LEU A 16 -4.15 23.22 3.42
N PHE A 17 -5.36 23.45 2.90
CA PHE A 17 -6.59 23.44 3.71
C PHE A 17 -7.03 22.03 4.13
N ASP A 18 -6.51 20.98 3.48
CA ASP A 18 -6.82 19.60 3.82
C ASP A 18 -5.96 19.07 4.98
N VAL A 19 -4.91 19.79 5.38
CA VAL A 19 -4.03 19.40 6.50
C VAL A 19 -4.84 19.27 7.79
N ALA A 20 -5.69 20.25 8.10
CA ALA A 20 -6.52 20.21 9.31
C ALA A 20 -7.52 19.04 9.27
N ALA A 21 -8.11 18.76 8.10
CA ALA A 21 -9.02 17.64 7.91
C ALA A 21 -8.32 16.30 8.14
N VAL A 22 -7.12 16.11 7.58
CA VAL A 22 -6.31 14.90 7.79
C VAL A 22 -5.87 14.76 9.25
N THR A 23 -5.45 15.85 9.90
CA THR A 23 -5.08 15.81 11.32
C THR A 23 -6.26 15.40 12.19
N LEU A 24 -7.45 15.96 11.94
CA LEU A 24 -8.67 15.61 12.67
C LEU A 24 -9.11 14.17 12.39
N ALA A 25 -9.10 13.73 11.12
CA ALA A 25 -9.45 12.36 10.77
C ALA A 25 -8.51 11.36 11.45
N ASN A 26 -7.20 11.60 11.42
CA ASN A 26 -6.21 10.74 12.07
C ASN A 26 -6.39 10.69 13.59
N SER A 27 -6.70 11.81 14.24
CA SER A 27 -6.90 11.84 15.70
C SER A 27 -8.13 11.06 16.15
N LEU A 28 -9.14 10.95 15.28
CA LEU A 28 -10.37 10.22 15.55
C LEU A 28 -10.30 8.73 15.19
N THR A 29 -9.49 8.36 14.19
CA THR A 29 -9.58 7.02 13.57
C THR A 29 -8.40 6.10 13.88
N ILE A 30 -7.20 6.63 14.11
CA ILE A 30 -6.01 5.77 14.22
C ILE A 30 -5.91 5.12 15.60
N PHE A 31 -6.02 5.89 16.68
CA PHE A 31 -5.68 5.43 18.03
C PHE A 31 -6.83 5.30 19.03
N PRO A 32 -7.89 6.14 19.03
CA PRO A 32 -8.84 6.18 20.15
C PRO A 32 -9.48 4.84 20.52
N TYR A 33 -9.82 4.02 19.52
CA TYR A 33 -10.38 2.69 19.75
C TYR A 33 -9.37 1.75 20.43
N ILE A 34 -8.14 1.69 19.90
CA ILE A 34 -7.08 0.81 20.43
C ILE A 34 -6.64 1.29 21.81
N ASP A 35 -6.55 2.60 22.05
CA ASP A 35 -6.25 3.16 23.37
C ASP A 35 -7.19 2.62 24.44
N GLY A 36 -8.48 2.51 24.14
CA GLY A 36 -9.50 2.03 25.09
C GLY A 36 -9.45 0.53 25.41
N ILE A 37 -8.69 -0.27 24.66
CA ILE A 37 -8.64 -1.74 24.83
C ILE A 37 -7.22 -2.32 24.91
N SER A 38 -6.18 -1.51 24.68
CA SER A 38 -4.80 -1.97 24.49
C SER A 38 -4.22 -2.75 25.69
N ASP A 39 -4.68 -2.46 26.91
CA ASP A 39 -4.29 -3.14 28.15
C ASP A 39 -4.82 -4.58 28.26
N LYS A 40 -5.70 -5.00 27.34
CA LYS A 40 -6.36 -6.31 27.32
C LYS A 40 -5.97 -7.16 26.10
N LEU A 41 -5.01 -6.71 25.30
CA LEU A 41 -4.62 -7.37 24.06
C LEU A 41 -3.31 -8.14 24.22
N ASP A 42 -3.29 -9.39 23.74
CA ASP A 42 -2.04 -10.17 23.58
C ASP A 42 -1.28 -9.78 22.31
N PHE A 43 -1.96 -9.16 21.33
CA PHE A 43 -1.37 -8.60 20.11
C PHE A 43 -2.28 -7.53 19.49
N ILE A 44 -1.71 -6.62 18.69
CA ILE A 44 -2.44 -5.66 17.86
C ILE A 44 -2.35 -6.09 16.39
N GLY A 45 -3.50 -6.38 15.78
CA GLY A 45 -3.63 -6.66 14.36
C GLY A 45 -3.71 -5.37 13.55
N ILE A 46 -2.91 -5.26 12.48
CA ILE A 46 -2.85 -4.11 11.58
C ILE A 46 -3.36 -4.52 10.19
N ASN A 47 -4.45 -3.90 9.74
CA ASN A 47 -4.93 -4.00 8.35
C ASN A 47 -4.50 -2.75 7.59
N TYR A 48 -3.69 -2.90 6.54
CA TYR A 48 -3.15 -1.78 5.76
C TYR A 48 -3.19 -2.06 4.26
N TYR A 49 -3.77 -1.12 3.50
CA TYR A 49 -3.97 -1.24 2.05
C TYR A 49 -3.29 -0.14 1.22
N GLY A 50 -2.66 0.85 1.87
CA GLY A 50 -2.01 1.96 1.20
C GLY A 50 -2.44 3.33 1.72
N GLN A 51 -2.32 4.33 0.85
CA GLN A 51 -2.63 5.72 1.13
C GLN A 51 -3.99 6.18 0.59
N GLU A 52 -4.53 7.18 1.26
CA GLU A 52 -5.71 7.94 0.87
C GLU A 52 -5.34 9.41 0.75
N VAL A 53 -5.75 10.05 -0.34
CA VAL A 53 -5.52 11.49 -0.55
C VAL A 53 -6.79 12.23 -0.21
N VAL A 54 -6.76 13.08 0.80
CA VAL A 54 -7.94 13.83 1.26
C VAL A 54 -7.99 15.19 0.59
N SER A 55 -9.13 15.54 -0.01
CA SER A 55 -9.39 16.85 -0.62
C SER A 55 -10.82 17.28 -0.27
N GLY A 56 -10.97 18.28 0.60
CA GLY A 56 -12.25 18.72 1.11
C GLY A 56 -13.04 17.56 1.77
N PRO A 57 -14.28 17.29 1.34
CA PRO A 57 -15.13 16.27 1.96
C PRO A 57 -14.85 14.84 1.48
N GLY A 58 -13.89 14.61 0.58
CA GLY A 58 -13.74 13.32 -0.08
C GLY A 58 -12.31 12.90 -0.36
N LEU A 59 -12.19 11.72 -0.96
CA LEU A 59 -10.93 11.16 -1.43
C LEU A 59 -10.65 11.63 -2.84
N ARG A 60 -9.42 12.03 -3.13
CA ARG A 60 -9.00 12.53 -4.44
C ARG A 60 -8.15 11.52 -5.17
N LEU A 61 -8.45 11.33 -6.46
CA LEU A 61 -7.57 10.62 -7.37
C LEU A 61 -6.41 11.55 -7.75
N VAL A 62 -5.18 11.09 -7.50
CA VAL A 62 -3.96 11.76 -7.97
C VAL A 62 -3.42 11.01 -9.17
N GLU A 63 -3.45 11.63 -10.35
CA GLU A 63 -3.10 10.94 -11.61
C GLU A 63 -1.69 10.33 -11.61
N THR A 64 -0.75 10.97 -10.91
CA THR A 64 0.65 10.55 -10.83
C THR A 64 0.91 9.41 -9.86
N ASP A 65 -0.09 8.96 -9.11
CA ASP A 65 0.03 7.85 -8.17
C ASP A 65 -0.43 6.51 -8.77
N GLU A 66 0.22 5.43 -8.34
CA GLU A 66 -0.27 4.09 -8.62
C GLU A 66 -1.42 3.75 -7.67
N TYR A 67 -2.52 3.21 -8.19
CA TYR A 67 -3.71 2.87 -7.40
C TYR A 67 -4.12 1.41 -7.63
N SER A 68 -4.66 0.76 -6.60
CA SER A 68 -5.41 -0.48 -6.77
C SER A 68 -6.65 -0.26 -7.64
N GLU A 69 -7.23 -1.34 -8.16
CA GLU A 69 -8.53 -1.28 -8.86
C GLU A 69 -9.67 -0.71 -7.99
N SER A 70 -9.57 -0.85 -6.66
CA SER A 70 -10.50 -0.32 -5.65
C SER A 70 -10.16 1.09 -5.17
N GLY A 71 -9.23 1.79 -5.82
CA GLY A 71 -8.94 3.20 -5.50
C GLY A 71 -8.06 3.44 -4.27
N ARG A 72 -7.30 2.44 -3.80
CA ARG A 72 -6.29 2.62 -2.74
C ARG A 72 -4.94 2.98 -3.37
N GLY A 73 -4.32 4.09 -2.96
CA GLY A 73 -3.01 4.48 -3.48
C GLY A 73 -1.92 3.54 -2.97
N VAL A 74 -1.08 2.99 -3.84
CA VAL A 74 0.03 2.11 -3.43
C VAL A 74 1.08 2.92 -2.68
N TYR A 75 1.34 2.55 -1.43
CA TYR A 75 2.29 3.29 -0.58
C TYR A 75 2.91 2.41 0.52
N PRO A 76 3.96 1.62 0.22
CA PRO A 76 4.59 0.74 1.21
C PRO A 76 5.23 1.49 2.39
N ASP A 77 5.80 2.68 2.15
CA ASP A 77 6.36 3.55 3.19
C ASP A 77 5.35 3.93 4.28
N GLY A 78 4.05 3.98 3.95
CA GLY A 78 3.00 4.26 4.94
C GLY A 78 2.85 3.13 5.95
N LEU A 79 2.97 1.86 5.55
CA LEU A 79 2.94 0.72 6.48
C LEU A 79 4.10 0.81 7.48
N TYR A 80 5.31 1.08 6.98
CA TYR A 80 6.49 1.29 7.82
C TYR A 80 6.26 2.41 8.85
N ARG A 81 5.72 3.56 8.41
CA ARG A 81 5.41 4.69 9.29
C ARG A 81 4.34 4.35 10.33
N MET A 82 3.28 3.65 9.94
CA MET A 82 2.21 3.24 10.85
C MET A 82 2.75 2.29 11.92
N LEU A 83 3.52 1.27 11.54
CA LEU A 83 4.11 0.34 12.50
C LEU A 83 5.05 1.02 13.49
N LEU A 84 5.88 1.98 13.05
CA LEU A 84 6.70 2.76 13.98
C LEU A 84 5.87 3.61 14.94
N GLN A 85 4.80 4.26 14.46
CA GLN A 85 3.92 5.07 15.30
C GLN A 85 3.17 4.21 16.33
N PHE A 86 2.64 3.06 15.92
CA PHE A 86 1.99 2.11 16.81
C PHE A 86 2.97 1.53 17.82
N HIS A 87 4.18 1.14 17.39
CA HIS A 87 5.21 0.67 18.30
C HIS A 87 5.58 1.74 19.33
N GLU A 88 5.86 2.97 18.90
CA GLU A 88 6.19 4.05 19.83
C GLU A 88 5.10 4.28 20.87
N ARG A 89 3.83 4.20 20.45
CA ARG A 89 2.68 4.40 21.32
C ARG A 89 2.50 3.25 22.33
N TYR A 90 2.64 2.00 21.90
CA TYR A 90 2.27 0.82 22.69
C TYR A 90 3.45 0.01 23.22
N LYS A 91 4.71 0.38 22.96
CA LYS A 91 5.90 -0.34 23.44
C LYS A 91 5.95 -0.53 24.95
N HIS A 92 5.34 0.38 25.72
CA HIS A 92 5.26 0.28 27.18
C HIS A 92 4.41 -0.91 27.67
N LEU A 93 3.53 -1.46 26.80
CA LEU A 93 2.73 -2.65 27.07
C LEU A 93 3.41 -3.95 26.59
N ASN A 94 4.53 -3.83 25.85
CA ASN A 94 5.23 -4.95 25.22
C ASN A 94 4.32 -5.83 24.34
N VAL A 95 3.33 -5.22 23.68
CA VAL A 95 2.37 -5.93 22.82
C VAL A 95 2.92 -6.08 21.41
N PRO A 96 2.97 -7.29 20.85
CA PRO A 96 3.40 -7.53 19.47
C PRO A 96 2.36 -7.15 18.42
N PHE A 97 2.80 -7.03 17.16
CA PHE A 97 1.96 -6.76 16.01
C PHE A 97 1.80 -7.98 15.10
N ILE A 98 0.63 -8.12 14.49
CA ILE A 98 0.40 -9.02 13.36
C ILE A 98 -0.14 -8.17 12.22
N ILE A 99 0.41 -8.31 11.01
CA ILE A 99 -0.23 -7.72 9.83
C ILE A 99 -1.38 -8.63 9.45
N THR A 100 -2.57 -8.30 9.93
CA THR A 100 -3.77 -9.14 9.80
C THR A 100 -4.38 -9.05 8.41
N GLU A 101 -4.22 -7.92 7.72
CA GLU A 101 -4.52 -7.79 6.31
C GLU A 101 -3.52 -6.85 5.62
N ASN A 102 -2.97 -7.32 4.50
CA ASN A 102 -2.32 -6.46 3.52
C ASN A 102 -2.50 -7.07 2.13
N GLY A 103 -2.94 -6.28 1.16
CA GLY A 103 -3.20 -6.77 -0.18
C GLY A 103 -3.57 -5.66 -1.14
N VAL A 104 -3.80 -6.04 -2.39
CA VAL A 104 -4.15 -5.09 -3.46
C VAL A 104 -5.13 -5.74 -4.44
N SER A 105 -6.18 -5.00 -4.80
CA SER A 105 -7.05 -5.39 -5.90
C SER A 105 -6.35 -5.14 -7.23
N ASP A 106 -6.18 -6.21 -8.01
CA ASP A 106 -5.44 -6.27 -9.26
C ASP A 106 -5.78 -7.58 -10.01
N GLU A 107 -6.76 -7.57 -10.89
CA GLU A 107 -7.17 -8.72 -11.71
C GLU A 107 -6.01 -9.25 -12.57
N THR A 108 -5.17 -8.34 -13.06
CA THR A 108 -4.07 -8.62 -14.00
C THR A 108 -2.83 -9.22 -13.35
N ASP A 109 -2.71 -9.11 -12.03
CA ASP A 109 -1.56 -9.52 -11.21
C ASP A 109 -0.24 -8.75 -11.43
N VAL A 110 -0.26 -7.67 -12.22
CA VAL A 110 0.92 -6.88 -12.59
C VAL A 110 1.48 -6.05 -11.41
N ILE A 111 0.61 -5.49 -10.57
CA ILE A 111 1.04 -4.68 -9.41
C ILE A 111 1.10 -5.50 -8.13
N ARG A 112 0.43 -6.66 -8.05
CA ARG A 112 0.35 -7.47 -6.83
C ARG A 112 1.70 -7.98 -6.34
N ARG A 113 2.54 -8.50 -7.25
CA ARG A 113 3.88 -9.00 -6.90
C ARG A 113 4.78 -7.89 -6.34
N PRO A 114 5.01 -6.76 -7.04
CA PRO A 114 5.83 -5.70 -6.46
C PRO A 114 5.17 -5.12 -5.20
N TYR A 115 3.83 -5.03 -5.10
CA TYR A 115 3.14 -4.53 -3.91
C TYR A 115 3.50 -5.37 -2.69
N MET A 116 3.34 -6.70 -2.80
CA MET A 116 3.65 -7.65 -1.73
C MET A 116 5.11 -7.55 -1.30
N LEU A 117 6.05 -7.52 -2.25
CA LEU A 117 7.48 -7.46 -1.97
C LEU A 117 7.86 -6.17 -1.22
N GLU A 118 7.39 -5.01 -1.68
CA GLU A 118 7.74 -3.74 -1.03
C GLU A 118 7.10 -3.60 0.37
N HIS A 119 5.90 -4.14 0.61
CA HIS A 119 5.29 -4.14 1.94
C HIS A 119 6.00 -5.12 2.89
N LEU A 120 6.44 -6.28 2.42
CA LEU A 120 7.28 -7.19 3.20
C LEU A 120 8.63 -6.55 3.58
N LEU A 121 9.25 -5.81 2.65
CA LEU A 121 10.47 -5.05 2.94
C LEU A 121 10.22 -3.93 3.96
N ALA A 122 9.08 -3.23 3.87
CA ALA A 122 8.67 -2.22 4.84
C ALA A 122 8.51 -2.82 6.25
N ILE A 123 7.85 -3.98 6.37
CA ILE A 123 7.73 -4.72 7.64
C ILE A 123 9.10 -5.13 8.16
N TYR A 124 9.92 -5.74 7.32
CA TYR A 124 11.27 -6.18 7.72
C TYR A 124 12.13 -5.01 8.23
N ALA A 125 12.05 -3.84 7.59
CA ALA A 125 12.75 -2.65 8.04
C ALA A 125 12.29 -2.17 9.42
N THR A 126 11.01 -2.30 9.77
CA THR A 126 10.54 -2.02 11.14
C THR A 126 11.05 -3.04 12.16
N MET A 127 11.15 -4.32 11.77
CA MET A 127 11.70 -5.37 12.64
C MET A 127 13.18 -5.11 12.96
N ILE A 128 13.96 -4.62 11.99
CA ILE A 128 15.35 -4.17 12.23
C ILE A 128 15.40 -3.05 13.29
N MET A 129 14.37 -2.22 13.36
CA MET A 129 14.25 -1.14 14.35
C MET A 129 13.67 -1.58 15.70
N GLY A 130 13.46 -2.88 15.91
CA GLY A 130 12.96 -3.44 17.17
C GLY A 130 11.45 -3.54 17.27
N VAL A 131 10.69 -3.27 16.19
CA VAL A 131 9.24 -3.47 16.19
C VAL A 131 8.91 -4.97 16.22
N PRO A 132 8.17 -5.47 17.23
CA PRO A 132 7.88 -6.90 17.39
C PRO A 132 6.74 -7.34 16.46
N VAL A 133 7.03 -7.64 15.20
CA VAL A 133 6.04 -8.19 14.24
C VAL A 133 6.12 -9.72 14.21
N LEU A 134 5.00 -10.39 14.52
CA LEU A 134 4.92 -11.86 14.61
C LEU A 134 4.50 -12.54 13.31
N GLY A 135 3.79 -11.84 12.42
CA GLY A 135 3.22 -12.49 11.25
C GLY A 135 2.66 -11.53 10.21
N TYR A 136 2.45 -12.08 9.01
CA TYR A 136 1.91 -11.40 7.86
C TYR A 136 0.85 -12.26 7.17
N LEU A 137 -0.36 -11.73 7.04
CA LEU A 137 -1.50 -12.35 6.40
C LEU A 137 -1.85 -11.54 5.15
N PHE A 138 -1.61 -12.15 3.98
CA PHE A 138 -1.97 -11.53 2.71
C PHE A 138 -3.49 -11.57 2.52
N TRP A 139 -4.11 -10.42 2.26
CA TRP A 139 -5.51 -10.33 1.86
C TRP A 139 -5.60 -10.38 0.32
N THR A 140 -6.00 -11.48 -0.28
CA THR A 140 -6.52 -12.72 0.32
C THR A 140 -6.11 -13.94 -0.50
N ILE A 141 -6.39 -15.15 -0.02
CA ILE A 141 -6.09 -16.37 -0.75
C ILE A 141 -6.81 -16.44 -2.09
N SER A 142 -8.06 -16.00 -2.17
CA SER A 142 -8.88 -16.13 -3.39
C SER A 142 -9.84 -14.97 -3.60
N ASP A 143 -10.25 -14.72 -4.85
CA ASP A 143 -11.23 -13.67 -5.16
C ASP A 143 -12.56 -13.92 -4.42
N ASN A 144 -12.99 -12.92 -3.65
CA ASN A 144 -14.18 -12.97 -2.80
C ASN A 144 -15.21 -11.90 -3.23
N TRP A 145 -16.21 -11.60 -2.38
CA TRP A 145 -17.19 -10.53 -2.57
C TRP A 145 -16.75 -9.29 -1.77
N GLU A 146 -16.34 -8.23 -2.47
CA GLU A 146 -15.77 -7.01 -1.88
C GLU A 146 -16.85 -6.00 -1.48
N TRP A 147 -17.77 -6.43 -0.61
CA TRP A 147 -18.78 -5.59 0.00
C TRP A 147 -19.64 -4.81 -1.02
N ALA A 148 -19.63 -3.48 -0.95
CA ALA A 148 -20.36 -2.61 -1.86
C ALA A 148 -19.79 -2.65 -3.29
N ASP A 149 -18.52 -3.04 -3.47
CA ASP A 149 -17.86 -3.14 -4.78
C ASP A 149 -18.19 -4.45 -5.52
N GLY A 150 -18.92 -5.36 -4.86
CA GLY A 150 -19.34 -6.64 -5.44
C GLY A 150 -18.16 -7.52 -5.83
N TYR A 151 -18.23 -8.10 -7.04
CA TYR A 151 -17.17 -8.99 -7.55
C TYR A 151 -16.15 -8.29 -8.45
N GLY A 152 -16.22 -6.97 -8.62
CA GLY A 152 -15.35 -6.24 -9.55
C GLY A 152 -13.87 -6.31 -9.17
N PRO A 153 -13.44 -5.61 -8.10
CA PRO A 153 -12.06 -5.63 -7.64
C PRO A 153 -11.58 -7.05 -7.28
N LYS A 154 -10.40 -7.45 -7.76
CA LYS A 154 -9.87 -8.80 -7.51
C LYS A 154 -8.71 -8.78 -6.54
N PHE A 155 -8.89 -9.20 -5.29
CA PHE A 155 -7.79 -9.23 -4.29
C PHE A 155 -7.02 -10.56 -4.22
N GLY A 156 -7.57 -11.65 -4.75
CA GLY A 156 -7.06 -12.99 -4.50
C GLY A 156 -5.67 -13.26 -5.09
N LEU A 157 -4.87 -14.05 -4.39
CA LEU A 157 -3.74 -14.76 -5.00
C LEU A 157 -4.23 -15.82 -6.00
N VAL A 158 -5.44 -16.34 -5.79
CA VAL A 158 -6.10 -17.31 -6.65
C VAL A 158 -7.35 -16.69 -7.27
N ALA A 159 -7.41 -16.64 -8.59
CA ALA A 159 -8.59 -16.19 -9.31
C ALA A 159 -9.73 -17.21 -9.15
N VAL A 160 -10.97 -16.72 -9.08
CA VAL A 160 -12.15 -17.60 -9.04
C VAL A 160 -13.04 -17.33 -10.25
N ASP A 161 -13.13 -18.30 -11.16
CA ASP A 161 -14.01 -18.24 -12.32
C ASP A 161 -15.45 -18.59 -11.92
N ARG A 162 -16.27 -17.55 -11.74
CA ARG A 162 -17.67 -17.71 -11.33
C ARG A 162 -18.59 -18.25 -12.42
N LYS A 163 -18.17 -18.21 -13.69
CA LYS A 163 -18.93 -18.73 -14.83
C LYS A 163 -18.59 -20.19 -15.13
N ASN A 164 -17.41 -20.65 -14.73
CA ASN A 164 -16.92 -22.00 -14.96
C ASN A 164 -16.81 -22.80 -13.65
N ASN A 165 -17.95 -23.18 -13.07
CA ASN A 165 -18.02 -24.05 -11.88
C ASN A 165 -17.11 -23.62 -10.70
N LEU A 166 -16.95 -22.30 -10.50
CA LEU A 166 -16.08 -21.73 -9.46
C LEU A 166 -14.62 -22.19 -9.58
N ALA A 167 -14.08 -22.43 -10.79
CA ALA A 167 -12.71 -22.89 -10.96
C ALA A 167 -11.69 -21.95 -10.28
N ARG A 168 -10.70 -22.51 -9.60
CA ARG A 168 -9.65 -21.77 -8.87
C ARG A 168 -8.35 -21.79 -9.65
N ILE A 169 -7.88 -20.62 -10.05
CA ILE A 169 -6.72 -20.46 -10.93
C ILE A 169 -5.65 -19.62 -10.21
N PRO A 170 -4.55 -20.23 -9.75
CA PRO A 170 -3.47 -19.49 -9.10
C PRO A 170 -2.89 -18.42 -10.03
N ARG A 171 -2.74 -17.19 -9.52
CA ARG A 171 -2.04 -16.11 -10.22
C ARG A 171 -0.51 -16.25 -10.02
N PRO A 172 0.33 -15.63 -10.87
CA PRO A 172 1.79 -15.60 -10.65
C PRO A 172 2.22 -15.20 -9.22
N SER A 173 1.50 -14.26 -8.60
CA SER A 173 1.70 -13.84 -7.22
C SER A 173 1.47 -14.93 -6.18
N TYR A 174 0.59 -15.90 -6.41
CA TYR A 174 0.42 -17.07 -5.54
C TYR A 174 1.71 -17.87 -5.45
N HIS A 175 2.36 -18.13 -6.58
CA HIS A 175 3.61 -18.88 -6.62
C HIS A 175 4.76 -18.11 -5.96
N LEU A 176 4.81 -16.79 -6.13
CA LEU A 176 5.76 -15.93 -5.42
C LEU A 176 5.52 -15.98 -3.91
N PHE A 177 4.27 -15.80 -3.45
CA PHE A 177 3.93 -15.84 -2.04
C PHE A 177 4.25 -17.20 -1.41
N SER A 178 3.92 -18.31 -2.09
CA SER A 178 4.27 -19.66 -1.67
C SER A 178 5.79 -19.85 -1.52
N ARG A 179 6.59 -19.36 -2.46
CA ARG A 179 8.05 -19.37 -2.36
C ARG A 179 8.56 -18.53 -1.17
N ILE A 180 8.00 -17.34 -0.94
CA ILE A 180 8.39 -16.48 0.19
C ILE A 180 8.06 -17.15 1.52
N VAL A 181 6.86 -17.68 1.67
CA VAL A 181 6.41 -18.34 2.92
C VAL A 181 7.24 -19.59 3.20
N THR A 182 7.55 -20.39 2.18
CA THR A 182 8.33 -21.63 2.35
C THR A 182 9.81 -21.36 2.64
N THR A 183 10.40 -20.32 2.05
CA THR A 183 11.82 -20.00 2.21
C THR A 183 12.11 -19.01 3.33
N GLY A 184 11.10 -18.23 3.75
CA GLY A 184 11.24 -17.08 4.64
C GLY A 184 12.04 -15.94 4.03
N LYS A 185 12.14 -15.85 2.69
CA LYS A 185 13.05 -14.92 2.01
C LYS A 185 12.36 -14.14 0.90
N VAL A 186 12.73 -12.87 0.80
CA VAL A 186 12.53 -12.02 -0.38
C VAL A 186 13.87 -11.91 -1.10
N THR A 187 13.93 -12.29 -2.38
CA THR A 187 15.15 -12.23 -3.18
C THR A 187 15.18 -10.98 -4.07
N ARG A 188 16.37 -10.56 -4.48
CA ARG A 188 16.52 -9.49 -5.47
C ARG A 188 15.97 -9.87 -6.83
N GLU A 189 16.20 -11.10 -7.26
CA GLU A 189 15.69 -11.61 -8.53
C GLU A 189 14.15 -11.52 -8.59
N ASP A 190 13.47 -11.94 -7.51
CA ASP A 190 12.01 -11.82 -7.42
C ASP A 190 11.55 -10.36 -7.48
N ARG A 191 12.27 -9.46 -6.79
CA ARG A 191 11.98 -8.02 -6.77
C ARG A 191 12.18 -7.40 -8.15
N ASP A 192 13.35 -7.59 -8.75
CA ASP A 192 13.69 -7.02 -10.05
C ASP A 192 12.75 -7.55 -11.14
N GLY A 193 12.45 -8.85 -11.13
CA GLY A 193 11.51 -9.46 -12.08
C GLY A 193 10.07 -8.92 -11.94
N ALA A 194 9.60 -8.70 -10.72
CA ALA A 194 8.28 -8.11 -10.46
C ALA A 194 8.20 -6.65 -10.96
N TRP A 195 9.26 -5.87 -10.73
CA TRP A 195 9.34 -4.49 -11.19
C TRP A 195 9.51 -4.38 -12.72
N ASP A 196 10.30 -5.25 -13.33
CA ASP A 196 10.49 -5.28 -14.78
C ASP A 196 9.19 -5.56 -15.53
N GLU A 197 8.35 -6.45 -15.00
CA GLU A 197 7.01 -6.69 -15.54
C GLU A 197 6.14 -5.45 -15.47
N LEU A 198 6.08 -4.79 -14.31
CA LEU A 198 5.32 -3.55 -14.15
C LEU A 198 5.83 -2.46 -15.11
N GLN A 199 7.15 -2.27 -15.20
CA GLN A 199 7.74 -1.29 -16.12
C GLN A 199 7.48 -1.64 -17.58
N ARG A 200 7.42 -2.93 -17.93
CA ARG A 200 7.00 -3.38 -19.27
C ARG A 200 5.54 -3.03 -19.53
N ALA A 201 4.63 -3.29 -18.58
CA ALA A 201 3.22 -2.93 -18.72
C ALA A 201 3.02 -1.41 -18.90
N VAL A 202 3.81 -0.59 -18.20
CA VAL A 202 3.85 0.87 -18.39
C VAL A 202 4.32 1.23 -19.80
N ARG A 203 5.41 0.64 -20.30
CA ARG A 203 5.93 0.91 -21.66
C ARG A 203 4.94 0.51 -22.75
N GLU A 204 4.25 -0.60 -22.55
CA GLU A 204 3.22 -1.13 -23.45
C GLU A 204 1.88 -0.38 -23.34
N LYS A 205 1.78 0.61 -22.43
CA LYS A 205 0.55 1.37 -22.15
C LYS A 205 -0.65 0.46 -21.83
N LYS A 206 -0.39 -0.66 -21.15
CA LYS A 206 -1.45 -1.55 -20.68
C LYS A 206 -2.38 -0.81 -19.73
N THR A 207 -3.64 -1.19 -19.74
CA THR A 207 -4.66 -0.70 -18.81
C THR A 207 -5.12 -1.81 -17.88
N ARG A 208 -5.81 -1.41 -16.82
CA ARG A 208 -6.50 -2.31 -15.89
C ARG A 208 -7.83 -1.65 -15.48
N PRO A 209 -8.82 -2.44 -15.03
CA PRO A 209 -10.06 -1.87 -14.54
C PRO A 209 -9.83 -1.02 -13.28
N PHE A 210 -10.67 -0.01 -13.11
CA PHE A 210 -10.67 0.87 -11.96
C PHE A 210 -12.12 1.12 -11.55
N TYR A 211 -12.50 0.55 -10.41
CA TYR A 211 -13.87 0.50 -9.88
C TYR A 211 -14.19 1.71 -9.01
N ARG A 212 -13.78 2.91 -9.45
CA ARG A 212 -14.15 4.18 -8.82
C ARG A 212 -14.50 5.19 -9.90
N ALA A 213 -15.68 5.79 -9.76
CA ALA A 213 -16.04 6.96 -10.52
C ALA A 213 -15.32 8.18 -9.95
N VAL A 214 -15.01 9.12 -10.84
CA VAL A 214 -14.28 10.35 -10.53
C VAL A 214 -15.09 11.52 -11.05
N ASP A 215 -15.37 12.51 -10.21
CA ASP A 215 -16.09 13.70 -10.63
C ASP A 215 -15.16 14.69 -11.38
N LYS A 216 -15.74 15.80 -11.85
CA LYS A 216 -14.99 16.87 -12.53
C LYS A 216 -13.91 17.54 -11.66
N HIS A 217 -13.94 17.34 -10.34
CA HIS A 217 -12.99 17.88 -9.37
C HIS A 217 -11.91 16.86 -8.97
N GLY A 218 -11.99 15.63 -9.48
CA GLY A 218 -11.05 14.54 -9.16
C GLY A 218 -11.42 13.77 -7.90
N LEU A 219 -12.61 13.98 -7.33
CA LEU A 219 -13.07 13.24 -6.15
C LEU A 219 -13.58 11.86 -6.56
N MET A 220 -13.08 10.84 -5.86
CA MET A 220 -13.46 9.44 -6.02
C MET A 220 -14.71 9.13 -5.19
N TYR A 221 -15.63 8.37 -5.76
CA TYR A 221 -16.79 7.83 -5.06
C TYR A 221 -17.11 6.40 -5.53
N ALA A 222 -17.92 5.70 -4.73
CA ALA A 222 -18.40 4.37 -5.07
C ALA A 222 -19.37 4.48 -6.27
N GLY A 223 -18.83 4.20 -7.47
CA GLY A 223 -19.52 4.29 -8.74
C GLY A 223 -18.65 3.65 -9.83
N GLY A 224 -19.26 3.28 -10.97
CA GLY A 224 -18.55 2.54 -12.02
C GLY A 224 -18.18 1.11 -11.62
N LEU A 225 -18.99 0.49 -10.75
CA LEU A 225 -18.75 -0.87 -10.25
C LEU A 225 -19.11 -1.93 -11.30
N ASP A 226 -20.21 -1.73 -12.03
CA ASP A 226 -20.66 -2.63 -13.09
C ASP A 226 -19.87 -2.41 -14.40
N GLU A 227 -19.48 -1.16 -14.67
CA GLU A 227 -18.72 -0.74 -15.84
C GLU A 227 -17.47 0.04 -15.39
N PRO A 228 -16.35 -0.65 -15.08
CA PRO A 228 -15.14 0.01 -14.60
C PRO A 228 -14.46 0.84 -15.68
N ILE A 229 -13.91 1.98 -15.27
CA ILE A 229 -13.05 2.77 -16.17
C ILE A 229 -11.69 2.07 -16.34
N GLN A 230 -11.12 2.14 -17.54
CA GLN A 230 -9.80 1.55 -17.80
C GLN A 230 -8.71 2.58 -17.51
N ARG A 231 -7.81 2.27 -16.57
CA ARG A 231 -6.72 3.16 -16.16
C ARG A 231 -5.37 2.58 -16.57
N PRO A 232 -4.45 3.38 -17.16
CA PRO A 232 -3.10 2.90 -17.46
C PRO A 232 -2.26 2.72 -16.20
N TYR A 233 -1.25 1.85 -16.27
CA TYR A 233 -0.19 1.80 -15.26
C TYR A 233 0.60 3.11 -15.25
N ILE A 234 1.04 3.54 -14.05
CA ILE A 234 1.72 4.81 -13.90
C ILE A 234 3.24 4.61 -13.83
N LYS A 235 3.99 5.42 -14.57
CA LYS A 235 5.45 5.47 -14.47
C LYS A 235 5.88 6.18 -13.17
N ARG A 236 5.73 5.50 -12.04
CA ARG A 236 6.17 5.95 -10.71
C ARG A 236 7.00 4.87 -10.04
N ASP A 237 8.10 5.26 -9.42
CA ASP A 237 8.87 4.39 -8.55
C ASP A 237 8.32 4.48 -7.13
N TRP A 238 7.58 3.45 -6.73
CA TRP A 238 7.01 3.33 -5.39
C TRP A 238 7.70 2.23 -4.57
N ARG A 239 8.92 1.81 -4.97
CA ARG A 239 9.77 0.95 -4.15
C ARG A 239 9.90 1.52 -2.74
N PHE A 240 9.84 0.65 -1.74
CA PHE A 240 9.96 1.06 -0.34
C PHE A 240 11.27 1.84 -0.14
N GLY A 241 11.16 3.05 0.42
CA GLY A 241 12.28 3.97 0.64
C GLY A 241 12.67 4.83 -0.58
N HIS A 242 12.03 4.63 -1.74
CA HIS A 242 12.24 5.42 -2.96
C HIS A 242 11.02 6.28 -3.32
N TYR A 243 9.89 6.11 -2.61
CA TYR A 243 8.68 6.88 -2.91
C TYR A 243 8.89 8.37 -2.61
N GLU A 244 8.94 9.18 -3.66
CA GLU A 244 8.99 10.65 -3.54
C GLU A 244 7.57 11.20 -3.36
N MET A 245 7.24 11.63 -2.15
CA MET A 245 5.97 12.33 -1.88
C MET A 245 5.97 13.68 -2.61
N GLU A 246 5.03 13.84 -3.53
CA GLU A 246 4.71 15.15 -4.05
C GLU A 246 4.05 15.94 -2.91
N GLY A 247 4.72 17.00 -2.43
CA GLY A 247 4.09 17.92 -1.47
C GLY A 247 2.78 18.52 -2.01
N LEU A 248 2.07 19.28 -1.17
CA LEU A 248 0.73 19.84 -1.42
C LEU A 248 0.47 20.26 -2.88
N GLN A 249 -0.47 19.57 -3.53
CA GLN A 249 -0.72 19.62 -4.97
C GLN A 249 -1.67 20.75 -5.41
N ASP A 250 -2.24 21.51 -4.46
CA ASP A 250 -3.06 22.69 -4.77
C ASP A 250 -2.30 23.80 -5.51
N HIS A 251 -3.03 24.67 -6.21
CA HIS A 251 -2.43 25.71 -7.07
C HIS A 251 -1.50 26.66 -6.30
N LEU A 252 -1.87 27.07 -5.08
CA LEU A 252 -1.07 27.99 -4.26
C LEU A 252 0.21 27.33 -3.81
N SER A 253 0.12 26.09 -3.33
CA SER A 253 1.29 25.30 -2.90
C SER A 253 2.22 24.95 -4.05
N ARG A 254 1.68 24.69 -5.26
CA ARG A 254 2.50 24.49 -6.47
C ARG A 254 3.19 25.78 -6.90
N PHE A 255 2.48 26.91 -6.88
CA PHE A 255 3.04 28.22 -7.22
C PHE A 255 4.12 28.66 -6.23
N SER A 256 3.85 28.53 -4.93
CA SER A 256 4.81 28.77 -3.85
C SER A 256 6.06 27.92 -4.01
N ARG A 257 5.93 26.61 -4.29
CA ARG A 257 7.10 25.74 -4.57
C ARG A 257 7.86 26.12 -5.84
N PHE A 258 7.18 26.68 -6.84
CA PHE A 258 7.84 27.18 -8.04
C PHE A 258 8.65 28.45 -7.76
N ILE A 259 8.12 29.38 -6.96
CA ILE A 259 8.80 30.62 -6.57
C ILE A 259 9.93 30.36 -5.59
N ILE A 260 9.71 29.50 -4.60
CA ILE A 260 10.63 29.24 -3.48
C ILE A 260 11.67 28.17 -3.87
N ARG A 261 11.52 27.48 -5.02
CA ARG A 261 12.60 26.65 -5.57
C ARG A 261 13.81 27.57 -5.77
N PRO A 262 14.91 27.41 -5.00
CA PRO A 262 16.11 28.14 -5.33
C PRO A 262 16.51 27.73 -6.75
N PHE A 263 17.26 28.58 -7.45
CA PHE A 263 18.11 28.15 -8.58
C PHE A 263 19.15 27.13 -8.06
N SER A 264 18.68 25.96 -7.63
CA SER A 264 19.50 24.88 -7.13
C SER A 264 19.96 24.13 -8.36
N LEU A 265 21.19 24.42 -8.77
CA LEU A 265 21.97 23.58 -9.67
C LEU A 265 21.73 22.12 -9.27
N LYS A 266 21.04 21.35 -10.12
CA LYS A 266 20.88 19.91 -9.97
C LYS A 266 22.27 19.30 -9.84
N LYS A 267 22.75 19.12 -8.61
CA LYS A 267 23.87 18.23 -8.34
C LYS A 267 23.33 16.85 -8.68
N LYS A 268 23.66 16.32 -9.87
CA LYS A 268 23.38 14.93 -10.24
C LYS A 268 23.84 14.06 -9.07
N ARG A 269 22.90 13.52 -8.28
CA ARG A 269 23.23 12.44 -7.35
C ARG A 269 23.78 11.32 -8.23
N LYS A 270 25.06 10.98 -8.02
CA LYS A 270 25.63 9.77 -8.63
C LYS A 270 24.73 8.60 -8.18
N PRO A 271 24.38 7.66 -9.08
CA PRO A 271 23.67 6.47 -8.67
C PRO A 271 24.48 5.81 -7.55
N GLN A 272 23.84 5.68 -6.39
CA GLN A 272 24.40 4.93 -5.29
C GLN A 272 24.53 3.50 -5.81
N LYS A 273 25.77 2.99 -5.95
CA LYS A 273 25.98 1.58 -6.27
C LYS A 273 25.37 0.79 -5.10
N GLU A 274 24.21 0.20 -5.34
CA GLU A 274 23.60 -0.72 -4.40
C GLU A 274 24.59 -1.86 -4.15
N ASN A 275 24.95 -2.07 -2.89
CA ASN A 275 25.81 -3.17 -2.46
C ASN A 275 25.23 -4.48 -3.02
N PRO A 276 25.95 -5.31 -3.80
CA PRO A 276 25.39 -6.50 -4.46
C PRO A 276 24.81 -7.55 -3.51
N ASN A 277 25.11 -7.48 -2.21
CA ASN A 277 24.71 -8.45 -1.21
C ASN A 277 23.86 -7.81 -0.09
N LEU A 278 22.57 -7.55 -0.35
CA LEU A 278 21.59 -7.48 0.74
C LEU A 278 21.08 -8.91 0.98
N VAL A 279 21.83 -9.66 1.78
CA VAL A 279 21.39 -10.95 2.31
C VAL A 279 20.64 -10.64 3.61
N LEU A 280 19.32 -10.82 3.61
CA LEU A 280 18.51 -10.75 4.82
C LEU A 280 18.97 -11.88 5.75
N GLN A 281 19.63 -11.53 6.86
CA GLN A 281 20.08 -12.51 7.83
C GLN A 281 18.91 -12.98 8.70
N ARG A 282 18.99 -14.25 9.11
CA ARG A 282 18.03 -14.93 9.98
C ARG A 282 18.04 -14.26 11.36
N LEU A 283 16.87 -14.04 11.95
CA LEU A 283 16.79 -13.71 13.37
C LEU A 283 17.33 -14.91 14.19
N PRO A 284 18.10 -14.67 15.26
CA PRO A 284 18.49 -15.73 16.18
C PRO A 284 17.24 -16.34 16.84
N ASN A 285 17.27 -17.66 17.00
CA ASN A 285 16.23 -18.45 17.68
C ASN A 285 16.05 -18.03 19.14
#